data_AF-A0A350RGU8-F1
#
_entry.id   AF-A0A350RGU8-F1
#
_cell.length_a   1.000
_cell.length_b   1.000
_cell.length_c   1.000
_cell.angle_alpha   90.00
_cell.angle_beta   90.00
_cell.angle_gamma   90.00
#
_symmetry.space_group_name_H-M   'P 1'
#
loop_
_entity.id
_entity.type
_entity.pdbx_description
1 polymer ?
#
loop_
_entity_poly.entity_id
_entity_poly.type
_entity_poly.pdbx_seq_one_letter_code
_entity_poly.pdbx_strand_id
1 'polypeptide(L)'
;WGDAVQANKAGLMEVADIFVINKADRKGVDETRRDIQQMLELSSLGDWEPPILMTVATDQIGVDELWEKVGEHREYLEKCGELEARRTRRVDAELTEIVNRSLEKKVIATMDRPETAELKEKLMRGEIDPYAAAAQLIDMAEGLN
;
A
#
# COMPACT_ATOMS: atom_id res chain seq x y z
N TRP A 1 21.55 12.26 -9.82
CA TRP A 1 21.31 10.85 -9.44
C TRP A 1 21.14 10.63 -7.93
N GLY A 2 21.44 11.62 -7.05
CA GLY A 2 21.17 11.51 -5.61
C GLY A 2 19.68 11.57 -5.21
N ASP A 3 18.82 12.22 -6.01
CA ASP A 3 17.39 12.38 -5.68
C ASP A 3 16.54 11.12 -5.92
N ALA A 4 16.87 10.32 -6.95
CA ALA A 4 16.09 9.12 -7.27
C ALA A 4 16.26 8.01 -6.22
N VAL A 5 17.44 7.92 -5.60
CA VAL A 5 17.75 6.95 -4.54
C VAL A 5 17.13 7.38 -3.20
N GLN A 6 17.00 8.69 -2.94
CA GLN A 6 16.33 9.18 -1.73
C GLN A 6 14.80 9.02 -1.77
N ALA A 7 14.16 9.14 -2.95
CA ALA A 7 12.73 8.90 -3.09
C ALA A 7 12.31 7.44 -2.80
N ASN A 8 13.20 6.47 -3.05
CA ASN A 8 12.97 5.06 -2.73
C ASN A 8 13.20 4.71 -1.24
N LYS A 9 13.80 5.62 -0.46
CA LYS A 9 14.45 5.29 0.82
C LYS A 9 13.51 5.19 2.04
N ALA A 10 12.29 5.74 1.98
CA ALA A 10 11.43 5.91 3.16
C ALA A 10 10.11 5.10 3.14
N GLY A 11 9.95 4.11 2.26
CA GLY A 11 8.72 3.30 2.29
C GLY A 11 8.71 2.04 1.43
N LEU A 12 9.52 1.96 0.37
CA LEU A 12 9.65 0.73 -0.42
C LEU A 12 10.64 -0.26 0.19
N MET A 13 11.74 0.24 0.76
CA MET A 13 12.83 -0.60 1.28
C MET A 13 12.48 -1.29 2.60
N GLU A 14 11.59 -0.70 3.41
CA GLU A 14 11.15 -1.24 4.70
C GLU A 14 10.10 -2.35 4.57
N VAL A 15 9.51 -2.51 3.38
CA VAL A 15 8.37 -3.41 3.13
C VAL A 15 8.76 -4.56 2.19
N ALA A 16 9.89 -4.46 1.50
CA ALA A 16 10.30 -5.44 0.51
C ALA A 16 10.86 -6.71 1.18
N ASP A 17 10.19 -7.83 0.94
CA ASP A 17 10.64 -9.14 1.42
C ASP A 17 11.74 -9.76 0.50
N ILE A 18 11.80 -9.36 -0.78
CA ILE A 18 12.79 -9.77 -1.79
C ILE A 18 13.06 -8.60 -2.75
N PHE A 19 14.33 -8.35 -3.07
CA PHE A 19 14.73 -7.37 -4.08
C PHE A 19 15.08 -8.05 -5.41
N VAL A 20 14.54 -7.54 -6.51
CA VAL A 20 14.81 -8.07 -7.85
C VAL A 20 15.27 -6.95 -8.77
N ILE A 21 16.50 -7.05 -9.27
CA ILE A 21 17.05 -6.17 -10.31
C ILE A 21 16.83 -6.85 -11.66
N ASN A 22 15.79 -6.41 -12.37
CA ASN A 22 15.48 -6.91 -13.71
C ASN A 22 16.29 -6.16 -14.80
N LYS A 23 16.48 -6.82 -15.95
CA LYS A 23 17.38 -6.40 -17.04
C LYS A 23 18.84 -6.37 -16.60
N ALA A 24 19.24 -7.42 -15.87
CA ALA A 24 20.58 -7.60 -15.35
C ALA A 24 21.67 -7.70 -16.44
N ASP A 25 21.28 -7.82 -17.71
CA ASP A 25 22.12 -7.73 -18.91
C ASP A 25 22.64 -6.30 -19.19
N ARG A 26 22.11 -5.28 -18.52
CA ARG A 26 22.45 -3.87 -18.78
C ARG A 26 23.63 -3.37 -17.93
N LYS A 27 24.26 -2.29 -18.41
CA LYS A 27 25.28 -1.58 -17.62
C LYS A 27 24.66 -0.92 -16.39
N GLY A 28 25.43 -0.79 -15.31
CA GLY A 28 25.00 -0.15 -14.05
C GLY A 28 24.33 -1.11 -13.05
N VAL A 29 24.24 -2.38 -13.41
CA VAL A 29 23.62 -3.42 -12.59
C VAL A 29 24.40 -3.68 -11.29
N ASP A 30 25.73 -3.76 -11.37
CA ASP A 30 26.58 -3.94 -10.18
C ASP A 30 26.59 -2.72 -9.26
N GLU A 31 26.37 -1.53 -9.79
CA GLU A 31 26.19 -0.31 -9.00
C GLU A 31 24.86 -0.37 -8.24
N THR A 32 23.77 -0.67 -8.95
CA THR A 32 22.43 -0.83 -8.35
C THR A 32 22.43 -1.89 -7.25
N ARG A 33 23.08 -3.04 -7.47
CA ARG A 33 23.20 -4.10 -6.46
C ARG A 33 23.94 -3.62 -5.21
N ARG A 34 25.06 -2.90 -5.38
CA ARG A 34 25.84 -2.35 -4.26
C ARG A 34 25.07 -1.29 -3.49
N ASP A 35 24.27 -0.48 -4.18
CA ASP A 35 23.43 0.53 -3.54
C ASP A 35 22.36 -0.14 -2.67
N ILE A 36 21.65 -1.15 -3.18
CA ILE A 36 20.66 -1.91 -2.41
C ILE A 36 21.31 -2.61 -1.23
N GLN A 37 22.48 -3.25 -1.42
CA GLN A 37 23.20 -3.92 -0.35
C GLN A 37 23.57 -2.97 0.80
N GLN A 38 24.15 -1.81 0.48
CA GLN A 38 24.46 -0.80 1.50
C GLN A 38 23.21 -0.30 2.23
N MET A 39 22.08 -0.20 1.53
CA MET A 39 20.83 0.22 2.15
C MET A 39 20.27 -0.83 3.11
N LEU A 40 20.40 -2.12 2.78
CA LEU A 40 20.01 -3.23 3.66
C LEU A 40 20.89 -3.27 4.91
N GLU A 41 22.20 -3.07 4.78
CA GLU A 41 23.14 -3.02 5.90
C GLU A 41 22.84 -1.88 6.90
N LEU A 42 22.26 -0.78 6.40
CA LEU A 42 21.85 0.37 7.23
C LEU A 42 20.47 0.21 7.87
N SER A 43 19.73 -0.84 7.51
CA SER A 43 18.38 -1.10 7.99
C SER A 43 18.40 -2.11 9.14
N SER A 44 17.58 -1.91 10.16
CA SER A 44 17.34 -2.93 11.19
C SER A 44 16.39 -3.98 10.60
N LEU A 45 16.94 -4.89 9.79
CA LEU A 45 16.19 -6.02 9.25
C LEU A 45 15.86 -6.97 10.40
N GLY A 46 14.64 -7.55 10.37
CA GLY A 46 14.25 -8.58 11.32
C GLY A 46 15.02 -9.89 11.07
N ASP A 47 14.44 -11.03 11.47
CA ASP A 47 15.10 -12.33 11.28
C ASP A 47 15.21 -12.77 9.81
N TRP A 48 14.50 -12.10 8.89
CA TRP A 48 14.60 -12.32 7.46
C TRP A 48 15.41 -11.20 6.80
N GLU A 49 16.53 -11.58 6.20
CA GLU A 49 17.36 -10.69 5.37
C GLU A 49 16.92 -10.80 3.90
N PRO A 50 16.33 -9.75 3.31
CA PRO A 50 15.82 -9.82 1.94
C PRO A 50 16.93 -10.09 0.92
N PRO A 51 16.82 -11.16 0.10
CA PRO A 51 17.81 -11.42 -0.94
C PRO A 51 17.72 -10.41 -2.09
N ILE A 52 18.86 -10.13 -2.73
CA ILE A 52 18.94 -9.32 -3.95
C ILE A 52 19.22 -10.25 -5.14
N LEU A 53 18.23 -10.40 -6.00
CA LEU A 53 18.27 -11.30 -7.16
C LEU A 53 18.42 -10.54 -8.47
N MET A 54 19.09 -11.18 -9.43
CA MET A 54 19.34 -10.65 -10.76
C MET A 54 18.48 -11.38 -11.77
N THR A 55 17.71 -10.65 -12.57
CA THR A 55 16.84 -11.29 -13.59
C THR A 55 16.98 -10.63 -14.95
N VAL A 56 16.73 -11.41 -16.00
CA VAL A 56 16.48 -10.92 -17.36
C VAL A 56 15.16 -11.54 -17.80
N ALA A 57 14.05 -10.87 -17.49
CA ALA A 57 12.72 -11.44 -17.66
C ALA A 57 12.40 -11.84 -19.11
N THR A 58 12.93 -11.11 -20.10
CA THR A 58 12.74 -11.43 -21.53
C THR A 58 13.37 -12.76 -21.92
N ASP A 59 14.44 -13.13 -21.22
CA ASP A 59 15.26 -14.31 -21.50
C ASP A 59 15.03 -15.41 -20.46
N GLN A 60 14.07 -15.18 -19.54
CA GLN A 60 13.70 -16.07 -18.42
C GLN A 60 14.87 -16.40 -17.46
N ILE A 61 15.89 -15.55 -17.40
CA ILE A 61 17.04 -15.75 -16.51
C ILE A 61 16.68 -15.29 -15.09
N GLY A 62 16.99 -16.13 -14.10
CA GLY A 62 16.81 -15.84 -12.67
C GLY A 62 15.36 -15.99 -12.16
N VAL A 63 14.43 -16.42 -13.03
CA VAL A 63 13.01 -16.57 -12.67
C VAL A 63 12.80 -17.75 -11.70
N ASP A 64 13.47 -18.88 -11.94
CA ASP A 64 13.36 -20.05 -11.07
C ASP A 64 13.95 -19.78 -9.68
N GLU A 65 15.09 -19.10 -9.62
CA GLU A 65 15.72 -18.66 -8.35
C GLU A 65 14.82 -17.69 -7.58
N LEU A 66 14.17 -16.75 -8.28
CA LEU A 66 13.18 -15.87 -7.68
C LEU A 66 12.02 -16.67 -7.08
N TRP A 67 11.49 -17.65 -7.79
CA TRP A 67 10.40 -18.47 -7.29
C TRP A 67 10.80 -19.30 -6.06
N GLU A 68 12.02 -19.84 -6.05
CA GLU A 68 12.59 -20.53 -4.89
C GLU A 68 12.65 -19.60 -3.67
N LYS A 69 13.18 -18.38 -3.82
CA LYS A 69 13.24 -17.40 -2.72
C LYS A 69 11.87 -16.95 -2.23
N VAL A 70 10.88 -16.85 -3.11
CA VAL A 70 9.47 -16.62 -2.70
C VAL A 70 8.97 -17.78 -1.83
N GLY A 71 9.30 -19.02 -2.19
CA GLY A 71 8.99 -20.20 -1.40
C GLY A 71 9.65 -20.19 -0.02
N GLU A 72 10.95 -19.92 0.04
CA GLU A 72 11.71 -19.81 1.30
C GLU A 72 11.11 -18.74 2.23
N HIS A 73 10.81 -17.55 1.69
CA HIS A 73 10.21 -16.48 2.47
C HIS A 73 8.83 -16.87 3.00
N ARG A 74 8.02 -17.58 2.19
CA ARG A 74 6.73 -18.09 2.65
C ARG A 74 6.91 -19.06 3.82
N GLU A 75 7.83 -20.01 3.73
CA GLU A 75 8.11 -20.94 4.83
C GLU A 75 8.56 -20.22 6.10
N TYR A 76 9.38 -19.18 5.96
CA TYR A 76 9.77 -18.31 7.07
C TYR A 76 8.54 -17.68 7.74
N LEU A 77 7.63 -17.07 6.96
CA LEU A 77 6.41 -16.45 7.48
C LEU A 77 5.47 -17.46 8.15
N GLU A 78 5.41 -18.69 7.65
CA GLU A 78 4.64 -19.78 8.27
C GLU A 78 5.25 -20.21 9.60
N LYS A 79 6.58 -20.35 9.67
CA LYS A 79 7.30 -20.76 10.89
C LYS A 79 7.21 -19.71 12.00
N CYS A 80 7.29 -18.42 11.67
CA CYS A 80 7.18 -17.34 12.67
C CYS A 80 5.73 -16.91 12.97
N GLY A 81 4.74 -17.47 12.27
CA GLY A 81 3.31 -17.14 12.44
C GLY A 81 2.88 -15.82 11.79
N GLU A 82 3.79 -15.09 11.16
CA GLU A 82 3.53 -13.80 10.53
C GLU A 82 2.60 -13.91 9.32
N LEU A 83 2.57 -15.08 8.65
CA LEU A 83 1.69 -15.28 7.48
C LEU A 83 0.22 -15.04 7.81
N GLU A 84 -0.28 -15.66 8.88
CA GLU A 84 -1.68 -15.52 9.30
C GLU A 84 -1.97 -14.12 9.83
N ALA A 85 -1.04 -13.53 10.60
CA ALA A 85 -1.17 -12.16 11.07
C ALA A 85 -1.25 -11.13 9.91
N ARG A 86 -0.46 -11.32 8.84
CA ARG A 86 -0.53 -10.50 7.62
C ARG A 86 -1.85 -10.70 6.87
N ARG A 87 -2.35 -11.94 6.79
CA ARG A 87 -3.64 -12.26 6.14
C ARG A 87 -4.81 -11.58 6.85
N THR A 88 -4.89 -11.68 8.18
CA THR A 88 -5.95 -11.02 8.96
C THR A 88 -5.94 -9.52 8.74
N ARG A 89 -4.77 -8.87 8.87
CA ARG A 89 -4.62 -7.43 8.60
C ARG A 89 -5.05 -7.04 7.19
N ARG A 90 -4.76 -7.88 6.19
CA ARG A 90 -5.18 -7.64 4.80
C ARG A 90 -6.70 -7.69 4.66
N VAL A 91 -7.35 -8.69 5.27
CA VAL A 91 -8.82 -8.81 5.24
C VAL A 91 -9.47 -7.60 5.91
N ASP A 92 -8.98 -7.18 7.07
CA ASP A 92 -9.50 -6.01 7.78
C ASP A 92 -9.33 -4.72 6.95
N ALA A 93 -8.17 -4.54 6.32
CA ALA A 93 -7.90 -3.40 5.46
C ALA A 93 -8.80 -3.38 4.22
N GLU A 94 -8.97 -4.53 3.55
CA GLU A 94 -9.83 -4.67 2.37
C GLU A 94 -11.31 -4.42 2.73
N LEU A 95 -11.79 -4.99 3.84
CA LEU A 95 -13.14 -4.73 4.34
C LEU A 95 -13.35 -3.24 4.63
N THR A 96 -12.40 -2.61 5.32
CA THR A 96 -12.43 -1.17 5.63
C THR A 96 -12.50 -0.34 4.35
N GLU A 97 -11.70 -0.67 3.33
CA GLU A 97 -11.70 0.01 2.04
C GLU A 97 -13.05 -0.14 1.30
N ILE A 98 -13.63 -1.35 1.32
CA ILE A 98 -14.94 -1.62 0.73
C ILE A 98 -16.03 -0.81 1.43
N VAL A 99 -16.04 -0.80 2.77
CA VAL A 99 -17.00 -0.04 3.58
C VAL A 99 -16.87 1.45 3.28
N ASN A 100 -15.66 2.00 3.33
CA ASN A 100 -15.42 3.43 3.06
C ASN A 100 -15.90 3.83 1.67
N ARG A 101 -15.56 3.04 0.64
CA ARG A 101 -15.98 3.31 -0.74
C ARG A 101 -17.50 3.23 -0.91
N SER A 102 -18.15 2.31 -0.20
CA SER A 102 -19.60 2.16 -0.23
C SER A 102 -20.29 3.37 0.44
N LEU A 103 -19.81 3.77 1.62
CA LEU A 103 -20.31 4.93 2.35
C LEU A 103 -20.09 6.23 1.56
N GLU A 104 -18.90 6.43 1.00
CA GLU A 104 -18.57 7.58 0.14
C GLU A 104 -19.56 7.69 -1.02
N LYS A 105 -19.78 6.60 -1.76
CA LYS A 105 -20.76 6.57 -2.85
C LYS A 105 -22.16 6.93 -2.38
N LYS A 106 -22.59 6.39 -1.22
CA LYS A 106 -23.92 6.67 -0.66
C LYS A 106 -24.07 8.13 -0.27
N VAL A 107 -23.08 8.70 0.41
CA VAL A 107 -23.10 10.10 0.87
C VAL A 107 -23.06 11.06 -0.33
N ILE A 108 -22.20 10.83 -1.33
CA ILE A 108 -22.15 11.64 -2.55
C ILE A 108 -23.51 11.63 -3.25
N ALA A 109 -24.13 10.45 -3.41
CA ALA A 109 -25.45 10.35 -4.03
C ALA A 109 -26.56 11.05 -3.23
N THR A 110 -26.42 11.17 -1.91
CA THR A 110 -27.34 11.94 -1.05
C THR A 110 -27.10 13.44 -1.18
N MET A 111 -25.84 13.88 -1.30
CA MET A 111 -25.49 15.29 -1.47
C MET A 111 -26.11 15.91 -2.73
N ASP A 112 -26.35 15.13 -3.78
CA ASP A 112 -26.95 15.64 -5.03
C ASP A 112 -28.47 15.78 -4.96
N ARG A 113 -29.09 15.39 -3.84
CA ARG A 113 -30.55 15.42 -3.71
C ARG A 113 -31.08 16.80 -3.27
N PRO A 114 -32.30 17.18 -3.70
CA PRO A 114 -32.90 18.47 -3.35
C PRO A 114 -33.05 18.71 -1.84
N GLU A 115 -33.26 17.66 -1.05
CA GLU A 115 -33.45 17.72 0.40
C GLU A 115 -32.22 18.24 1.15
N THR A 116 -31.03 18.19 0.53
CA THR A 116 -29.78 18.71 1.10
C THR A 116 -29.55 20.20 0.83
N ALA A 117 -30.43 20.86 0.07
CA ALA A 117 -30.27 22.25 -0.32
C ALA A 117 -30.24 23.21 0.89
N GLU A 118 -31.13 23.01 1.87
CA GLU A 118 -31.19 23.83 3.08
C GLU A 118 -29.90 23.68 3.92
N LEU A 119 -29.36 22.46 3.97
CA LEU A 119 -28.12 22.16 4.69
C LEU A 119 -26.92 22.88 4.04
N LYS A 120 -26.82 22.82 2.71
CA LYS A 120 -25.79 23.54 1.94
C LYS A 120 -25.90 25.06 2.13
N GLU A 121 -27.11 25.59 2.16
CA GLU A 121 -27.35 27.02 2.37
C GLU A 121 -26.94 27.48 3.79
N LYS A 122 -27.24 26.69 4.83
CA LYS A 122 -26.78 26.96 6.20
C LYS A 122 -25.25 26.96 6.30
N LEU A 123 -24.59 26.01 5.63
CA LEU A 123 -23.13 25.93 5.56
C LEU A 123 -22.52 27.17 4.87
N MET A 124 -23.09 27.58 3.73
CA MET A 124 -22.63 28.77 2.99
C MET A 124 -22.81 30.08 3.79
N ARG A 125 -23.83 30.15 4.64
CA ARG A 125 -24.06 31.28 5.56
C ARG A 125 -23.20 31.23 6.82
N GLY A 126 -22.48 30.13 7.06
CA GLY A 126 -21.68 29.93 8.28
C GLY A 126 -22.52 29.67 9.53
N GLU A 127 -23.78 29.27 9.38
CA GLU A 127 -24.68 28.93 10.49
C GLU A 127 -24.36 27.55 11.10
N ILE A 128 -23.74 26.68 10.29
CA ILE A 128 -23.19 25.40 10.70
C ILE A 128 -21.77 25.27 10.15
N ASP A 129 -20.91 24.53 10.85
CA ASP A 129 -19.57 24.20 10.38
C ASP A 129 -19.57 22.93 9.48
N PRO A 130 -18.49 22.68 8.73
CA PRO A 130 -18.39 21.51 7.85
C PRO A 130 -18.55 20.16 8.55
N TYR A 131 -18.12 20.01 9.81
CA TYR A 131 -18.25 18.75 10.54
C TYR A 131 -19.71 18.50 10.93
N ALA A 132 -20.41 19.54 11.38
CA ALA A 132 -21.84 19.46 11.67
C ALA A 132 -22.67 19.15 10.40
N ALA A 133 -22.32 19.74 9.26
CA ALA A 133 -22.96 19.44 7.98
C ALA A 133 -22.68 18.00 7.52
N ALA A 134 -21.45 17.50 7.68
CA ALA A 134 -21.09 16.13 7.33
C ALA A 134 -21.86 15.09 8.18
N ALA A 135 -21.98 15.32 9.49
CA ALA A 135 -22.77 14.44 10.37
C ALA A 135 -24.24 14.36 9.92
N GLN A 136 -24.87 15.50 9.63
CA GLN A 136 -26.25 15.52 9.13
C GLN A 136 -26.41 14.82 7.77
N LEU A 137 -25.43 14.94 6.87
CA LEU A 137 -25.45 14.22 5.58
C LEU A 137 -25.35 12.70 5.77
N ILE A 138 -24.55 12.24 6.73
CA ILE A 138 -24.41 10.82 7.06
C ILE A 138 -25.73 10.29 7.62
N ASP A 139 -26.34 10.99 8.58
CA ASP A 139 -27.64 10.61 9.16
C ASP A 139 -28.74 10.53 8.08
N MET A 140 -28.79 11.52 7.17
CA MET A 140 -29.71 11.51 6.03
C MET A 140 -29.47 10.30 5.12
N ALA A 141 -28.21 9.91 4.89
CA ALA A 141 -27.87 8.75 4.09
C ALA A 141 -28.22 7.42 4.79
N GLU A 142 -28.21 7.35 6.12
CA GLU A 142 -28.56 6.14 6.90
C GLU A 142 -30.07 5.89 6.94
N GLY A 143 -30.89 6.93 7.12
CA GLY A 143 -32.35 6.83 7.26
C GLY A 143 -33.14 6.46 6.00
N LEU A 144 -32.47 6.06 4.91
CA LEU A 144 -33.04 5.80 3.58
C LEU A 144 -33.10 4.32 3.20
N ASN A 145 -32.92 3.40 4.15
CA ASN A 145 -33.12 1.96 3.94
C ASN A 145 -34.58 1.55 4.12
#